data_AF-A0A819UH37-F1
#
_entry.id   AF-A0A819UH37-F1
#
_cell.length_a   1.000
_cell.length_b   1.000
_cell.length_c   1.000
_cell.angle_alpha   90.00
_cell.angle_beta   90.00
_cell.angle_gamma   90.00
#
_symmetry.space_group_name_H-M   'P 1'
#
loop_
_entity.id
_entity.type
_entity.pdbx_description
1 polymer ?
#
loop_
_entity_poly.entity_id
_entity_poly.type
_entity_poly.pdbx_seq_one_letter_code
_entity_poly.pdbx_strand_id
1 'polypeptide(L)'
;EALSLIIARDSFYCSEIEIFYAVKNWHDYYYFNQKDQWKPFDNIVSKIRLILMSMSELLKIVRYSNLFDLNQIMDAIDIIHSETNLLINVNNNKNNCKNYRGRLRLNENIATKTYDAQVVEGNN
;
A
#
# COMPACT_ATOMS: atom_id res chain seq x y z
N GLU A 1 0.45 7.89 -15.91
CA GLU A 1 1.64 7.04 -15.66
C GLU A 1 2.43 7.44 -14.42
N ALA A 2 2.84 8.70 -14.25
CA ALA A 2 3.60 9.15 -13.08
C ALA A 2 2.98 8.76 -11.71
N LEU A 3 1.65 8.88 -11.57
CA LEU A 3 0.95 8.51 -10.34
C LEU A 3 1.02 7.00 -10.03
N SER A 4 0.88 6.15 -11.04
CA SER A 4 1.00 4.69 -10.87
C SER A 4 2.42 4.30 -10.45
N LEU A 5 3.45 4.96 -11.01
CA LEU A 5 4.84 4.73 -10.62
C LEU A 5 5.11 5.14 -9.17
N ILE A 6 4.55 6.28 -8.73
CA ILE A 6 4.68 6.72 -7.33
C ILE A 6 3.99 5.73 -6.39
N ILE A 7 2.76 5.34 -6.70
CA ILE A 7 2.00 4.36 -5.91
C ILE A 7 2.68 3.00 -5.97
N ALA A 8 3.42 2.62 -7.01
CA ALA A 8 4.09 1.32 -7.04
C ALA A 8 5.25 1.20 -6.03
N ARG A 9 5.85 2.31 -5.59
CA ARG A 9 7.06 2.30 -4.73
C ARG A 9 6.79 1.68 -3.35
N ASP A 10 7.84 1.10 -2.78
CA ASP A 10 7.86 0.57 -1.41
C ASP A 10 8.50 1.52 -0.40
N SER A 11 9.02 2.66 -0.87
CA SER A 11 9.87 3.55 -0.08
C SER A 11 9.12 4.59 0.74
N PHE A 12 7.78 4.66 0.65
CA PHE A 12 7.00 5.70 1.30
C PHE A 12 6.29 5.17 2.55
N TYR A 13 6.54 5.80 3.70
CA TYR A 13 5.86 5.48 4.95
C TYR A 13 4.47 6.11 4.98
N CYS A 14 3.48 5.37 4.47
CA CYS A 14 2.07 5.75 4.43
C CYS A 14 1.22 4.52 4.73
N SER A 15 0.09 4.71 5.42
CA SER A 15 -0.84 3.61 5.64
C SER A 15 -1.58 3.28 4.35
N GLU A 16 -1.84 2.00 4.11
CA GLU A 16 -2.49 1.60 2.86
C GLU A 16 -3.88 2.21 2.69
N ILE A 17 -4.58 2.43 3.81
CA ILE A 17 -5.90 3.07 3.82
C ILE A 17 -5.86 4.53 3.34
N GLU A 18 -4.80 5.29 3.67
CA GLU A 18 -4.63 6.67 3.20
C GLU A 18 -4.40 6.71 1.69
N ILE A 19 -3.61 5.77 1.16
CA ILE A 19 -3.41 5.63 -0.29
C ILE A 19 -4.75 5.33 -0.97
N PHE A 20 -5.54 4.40 -0.40
CA PHE A 20 -6.85 4.08 -0.92
C PHE A 20 -7.78 5.29 -0.94
N TYR A 21 -7.85 6.07 0.14
CA TYR A 21 -8.65 7.29 0.17
C TYR A 21 -8.19 8.31 -0.86
N ALA A 22 -6.88 8.49 -1.05
CA ALA A 22 -6.36 9.39 -2.07
C ALA A 22 -6.77 8.95 -3.47
N VAL A 23 -6.66 7.65 -3.78
CA VAL A 23 -7.07 7.08 -5.09
C VAL A 23 -8.58 7.19 -5.27
N LYS A 24 -9.39 6.93 -4.23
CA LYS A 24 -10.85 7.06 -4.28
C LYS A 24 -11.29 8.51 -4.49
N ASN A 25 -10.73 9.45 -3.75
CA ASN A 25 -11.07 10.87 -3.92
C ASN A 25 -10.70 11.37 -5.32
N TRP A 26 -9.55 10.92 -5.83
CA TRP A 26 -9.13 11.19 -7.19
C TRP A 26 -10.10 10.55 -8.20
N HIS A 27 -10.53 9.31 -7.98
CA HIS A 27 -11.57 8.64 -8.77
C HIS A 27 -12.85 9.46 -8.82
N ASP A 28 -13.42 9.76 -7.66
CA ASP A 28 -14.69 10.44 -7.55
C ASP A 28 -14.64 11.82 -8.23
N TYR A 29 -13.55 12.58 -8.04
CA TYR A 29 -13.35 13.86 -8.73
C TYR A 29 -13.40 13.74 -10.26
N TYR A 30 -12.76 12.73 -10.84
CA TYR A 30 -12.77 12.53 -12.30
C TYR A 30 -14.11 11.98 -12.79
N TYR A 31 -14.73 11.06 -12.04
CA TYR A 31 -16.05 10.51 -12.36
C TYR A 31 -17.12 11.60 -12.47
N PHE A 32 -17.12 12.58 -11.56
CA PHE A 32 -18.09 13.66 -11.57
C PHE A 32 -17.77 14.76 -12.60
N ASN A 33 -16.50 15.03 -12.89
CA ASN A 33 -16.10 16.22 -13.66
C ASN A 33 -15.64 15.93 -15.11
N GLN A 34 -15.20 14.71 -15.45
CA GLN A 34 -14.55 14.42 -16.74
C GLN A 34 -14.92 13.03 -17.29
N LYS A 35 -16.21 12.83 -17.59
CA LYS A 35 -16.86 11.55 -17.94
C LYS A 35 -16.17 10.67 -19.01
N ASP A 36 -15.38 11.22 -19.93
CA ASP A 36 -14.97 10.51 -21.15
C ASP A 36 -13.45 10.26 -21.33
N GLN A 37 -12.59 10.65 -20.37
CA GLN A 37 -11.12 10.53 -20.53
C GLN A 37 -10.45 9.50 -19.62
N TRP A 38 -11.19 8.51 -19.13
CA TRP A 38 -10.64 7.62 -18.11
C TRP A 38 -10.03 6.35 -18.68
N LYS A 39 -8.70 6.32 -18.81
CA LYS A 39 -7.94 5.13 -19.21
C LYS A 39 -6.87 4.62 -18.22
N PRO A 40 -6.32 5.40 -17.26
CA PRO A 40 -5.31 4.85 -16.34
C PRO A 40 -5.83 4.41 -14.96
N PHE A 41 -7.15 4.32 -14.72
CA PHE A 41 -7.66 4.00 -13.37
C PHE A 41 -7.25 2.61 -12.89
N ASP A 42 -7.48 1.59 -13.71
CA ASP A 42 -7.29 0.20 -13.34
C ASP A 42 -5.82 -0.10 -13.00
N ASN A 43 -4.89 0.57 -13.70
CA ASN A 43 -3.45 0.49 -13.43
C ASN A 43 -3.03 1.21 -12.13
N ILE A 44 -3.87 2.07 -11.57
CA ILE A 44 -3.63 2.71 -10.27
C ILE A 44 -4.27 1.88 -9.16
N VAL A 45 -5.51 1.42 -9.37
CA VAL A 45 -6.24 0.56 -8.42
C VAL A 45 -5.51 -0.75 -8.17
N SER A 46 -4.97 -1.39 -9.22
CA SER A 46 -4.18 -2.62 -9.09
C SER A 46 -2.86 -2.46 -8.31
N LYS A 47 -2.42 -1.23 -8.03
CA LYS A 47 -1.23 -0.97 -7.21
C LYS A 47 -1.54 -0.78 -5.73
N ILE A 48 -2.82 -0.75 -5.35
CA ILE A 48 -3.24 -0.76 -3.94
C ILE A 48 -3.10 -2.18 -3.40
N ARG A 49 -2.47 -2.32 -2.24
CA ARG A 49 -2.14 -3.59 -1.60
C ARG A 49 -3.12 -3.90 -0.49
N LEU A 50 -4.28 -4.45 -0.87
CA LEU A 50 -5.34 -4.82 0.09
C LEU A 50 -4.84 -5.64 1.28
N ILE A 51 -3.82 -6.48 1.08
CA ILE A 51 -3.18 -7.29 2.13
C ILE A 51 -2.54 -6.47 3.27
N LEU A 52 -2.22 -5.19 3.04
CA LEU A 52 -1.68 -4.27 4.04
C LEU A 52 -2.77 -3.47 4.76
N MET A 53 -4.05 -3.70 4.46
CA MET A 53 -5.15 -3.08 5.19
C MET A 53 -5.63 -3.95 6.34
N SER A 54 -6.23 -3.33 7.35
CA SER A 54 -6.91 -4.08 8.40
C SER A 54 -8.23 -4.68 7.89
N MET A 55 -8.65 -5.77 8.53
CA MET A 55 -9.93 -6.43 8.27
C MET A 55 -11.12 -5.45 8.34
N SER A 56 -11.10 -4.53 9.31
CA SER A 56 -12.15 -3.52 9.46
C SER A 56 -12.20 -2.57 8.27
N GLU A 57 -11.05 -2.16 7.73
CA GLU A 57 -10.97 -1.26 6.57
C GLU A 57 -11.43 -1.95 5.29
N LEU A 58 -11.02 -3.21 5.06
CA LEU A 58 -11.45 -3.99 3.90
C LEU A 58 -12.97 -4.14 3.86
N LEU A 59 -13.58 -4.52 4.98
CA LEU A 59 -15.02 -4.82 5.04
C LEU A 59 -15.90 -3.56 5.14
N LYS A 60 -15.45 -2.50 5.81
CA LYS A 60 -16.27 -1.29 6.05
C LYS A 60 -15.99 -0.14 5.10
N ILE A 61 -14.83 -0.11 4.44
CA ILE A 61 -14.44 1.00 3.58
C ILE A 61 -14.28 0.53 2.14
N VAL A 62 -13.39 -0.44 1.90
CA VAL A 62 -13.08 -0.90 0.54
C VAL A 62 -14.28 -1.59 -0.10
N ARG A 63 -14.93 -2.51 0.61
CA ARG A 63 -16.12 -3.22 0.10
C ARG A 63 -17.26 -2.28 -0.31
N TYR A 64 -17.54 -1.24 0.47
CA TYR A 64 -18.62 -0.30 0.17
C TYR A 64 -18.26 0.72 -0.91
N SER A 65 -16.99 0.77 -1.33
CA SER A 65 -16.54 1.69 -2.37
C SER A 65 -16.81 1.19 -3.78
N ASN A 66 -17.02 -0.11 -3.98
CA ASN A 66 -17.14 -0.78 -5.28
C ASN A 66 -15.93 -0.57 -6.22
N LEU A 67 -14.76 -0.14 -5.71
CA LEU A 67 -13.52 -0.04 -6.51
C LEU A 67 -12.87 -1.41 -6.79
N PHE A 68 -13.19 -2.41 -5.97
CA PHE A 68 -12.63 -3.77 -6.06
C PHE A 68 -13.77 -4.79 -6.09
N ASP A 69 -13.56 -5.89 -6.81
CA ASP A 69 -14.48 -7.01 -6.78
C ASP A 69 -14.45 -7.73 -5.42
N LEU A 70 -15.58 -8.34 -5.05
CA LEU A 70 -15.70 -9.06 -3.78
C LEU A 70 -14.67 -10.19 -3.67
N ASN A 71 -14.37 -10.88 -4.78
CA ASN A 71 -13.36 -11.94 -4.80
C ASN A 71 -11.97 -11.40 -4.47
N GLN A 72 -11.57 -10.25 -5.02
CA GLN A 72 -10.27 -9.63 -4.72
C GLN A 72 -10.13 -9.25 -3.25
N ILE A 73 -11.22 -8.80 -2.64
CA ILE A 73 -11.26 -8.49 -1.20
C ILE A 73 -11.13 -9.77 -0.38
N MET A 74 -11.84 -10.83 -0.77
CA MET A 74 -11.80 -12.12 -0.07
C MET A 74 -10.43 -12.78 -0.18
N ASP A 75 -9.81 -12.76 -1.36
CA ASP A 75 -8.45 -13.25 -1.58
C ASP A 75 -7.44 -12.52 -0.69
N ALA A 76 -7.58 -11.20 -0.55
CA ALA A 76 -6.73 -10.42 0.34
C ALA A 76 -6.94 -10.79 1.82
N ILE A 77 -8.18 -11.05 2.23
CA ILE A 77 -8.53 -11.49 3.58
C ILE A 77 -7.91 -12.86 3.88
N ASP A 78 -8.00 -13.81 2.95
CA ASP A 78 -7.44 -15.14 3.10
C ASP A 78 -5.91 -15.08 3.25
N ILE A 79 -5.24 -14.24 2.45
CA ILE A 79 -3.80 -13.99 2.57
C ILE A 79 -3.49 -13.41 3.94
N ILE A 80 -4.18 -12.35 4.38
CA ILE A 80 -3.98 -11.72 5.69
C ILE A 80 -4.13 -12.76 6.81
N HIS A 81 -5.17 -13.61 6.76
CA HIS A 81 -5.39 -14.66 7.75
C HIS A 81 -4.28 -15.71 7.74
N SER A 82 -3.82 -16.16 6.57
CA SER A 82 -2.71 -17.10 6.46
C SER A 82 -1.41 -16.53 7.04
N GLU A 83 -1.06 -15.29 6.70
CA GLU A 83 0.15 -14.62 7.18
C GLU A 83 0.08 -14.27 8.67
N THR A 84 -1.08 -13.85 9.16
CA THR A 84 -1.28 -13.59 10.60
C THR A 84 -1.19 -14.89 11.41
N ASN A 85 -1.78 -15.99 10.94
CA ASN A 85 -1.67 -17.29 11.60
C ASN A 85 -0.22 -17.82 11.61
N LEU A 86 0.56 -17.56 10.55
CA LEU A 86 2.00 -17.86 10.53
C LEU A 86 2.79 -17.02 11.55
N LEU A 87 2.47 -15.73 11.68
CA LEU A 87 3.21 -14.81 12.56
C LEU A 87 2.82 -14.94 14.05
N ILE A 88 1.57 -15.32 14.35
CA ILE A 88 1.11 -15.59 15.73
C ILE A 88 1.87 -16.78 16.34
N ASN A 89 2.23 -17.78 15.53
CA ASN A 89 3.02 -18.92 15.97
C ASN A 89 4.52 -18.60 16.17
N VAL A 90 5.00 -17.45 15.68
CA VAL A 90 6.44 -17.15 15.66
C VAL A 90 6.87 -16.15 16.73
N ASN A 91 6.14 -15.08 17.05
CA ASN A 91 6.58 -14.15 18.12
C ASN A 91 5.49 -13.15 18.57
N ASN A 92 5.20 -13.13 19.87
CA ASN A 92 4.35 -12.14 20.58
C ASN A 92 4.96 -10.71 20.66
N ASN A 93 5.83 -10.31 19.72
CA ASN A 93 6.44 -8.99 19.74
C ASN A 93 5.87 -8.09 18.63
N LYS A 94 4.96 -7.21 19.08
CA LYS A 94 4.47 -5.98 18.43
C LYS A 94 5.44 -5.42 17.40
N ASN A 95 5.07 -5.53 16.13
CA ASN A 95 5.55 -4.62 15.10
C ASN A 95 4.32 -4.04 14.39
N ASN A 96 3.95 -2.82 14.80
CA ASN A 96 2.81 -2.03 14.32
C ASN A 96 2.97 -1.54 12.86
N CYS A 97 3.84 -2.19 12.08
CA CYS A 97 4.25 -1.81 10.73
C CYS A 97 3.52 -2.59 9.62
N LYS A 98 2.58 -3.49 9.97
CA LYS A 98 1.88 -4.32 8.97
C LYS A 98 1.04 -3.51 7.98
N ASN A 99 0.64 -2.29 8.36
CA ASN A 99 -0.25 -1.46 7.54
C ASN A 99 0.46 -0.44 6.66
N TYR A 100 1.79 -0.40 6.69
CA TYR A 100 2.60 0.64 6.05
C TYR A 100 3.48 0.04 4.97
N ARG A 101 3.71 0.84 3.93
CA ARG A 101 4.78 0.55 2.98
C ARG A 101 6.11 1.03 3.55
N GLY A 102 7.14 0.20 3.42
CA GLY A 102 8.45 0.48 3.99
C GLY A 102 8.47 0.46 5.52
N ARG A 103 9.54 1.02 6.12
CA ARG A 103 9.79 0.98 7.57
C ARG A 103 10.30 2.32 8.05
N LEU A 104 9.63 2.92 9.03
CA LEU A 104 10.11 4.12 9.71
C LEU A 104 11.22 3.72 10.70
N ARG A 105 12.42 4.25 10.49
CA ARG A 105 13.56 4.14 11.43
C ARG A 105 13.86 5.54 11.98
N LEU A 106 13.42 5.80 13.21
CA LEU A 106 13.68 7.06 13.88
C LEU A 106 15.10 7.07 14.48
N ASN A 107 15.82 8.18 14.29
CA ASN A 107 17.13 8.43 14.91
C ASN A 107 18.23 7.40 14.57
N GLU A 108 18.11 6.70 13.44
CA GLU A 108 19.07 5.69 13.00
C GLU A 108 19.73 6.12 11.67
N ASN A 109 21.06 6.05 11.59
CA ASN A 109 21.78 6.38 10.36
C ASN A 109 21.67 5.22 9.35
N ILE A 110 20.81 5.42 8.34
CA ILE A 110 20.61 4.46 7.25
C ILE A 110 21.75 4.46 6.21
N ALA A 111 22.64 5.46 6.21
CA ALA A 111 23.82 5.53 5.34
C ALA A 111 25.01 4.77 5.94
N THR A 112 24.75 3.55 6.43
CA THR A 112 25.77 2.64 6.97
C THR A 112 25.85 1.39 6.11
N LYS A 113 27.04 0.76 6.06
CA LYS A 113 27.25 -0.49 5.31
C LYS A 113 26.29 -1.62 5.72
N THR A 114 25.75 -1.55 6.94
CA THR A 114 24.77 -2.49 7.49
C THR A 114 23.43 -2.47 6.73
N TYR A 115 23.12 -1.39 6.01
CA TYR A 115 21.92 -1.26 5.16
C TYR A 115 22.27 -1.20 3.67
N ASP A 116 23.38 -1.81 3.27
CA ASP A 116 23.85 -1.86 1.88
C ASP A 116 24.04 -0.48 1.23
N ALA A 117 24.27 0.56 2.04
CA ALA A 117 24.57 1.89 1.53
C ALA A 117 25.92 1.88 0.79
N GLN A 118 25.91 2.30 -0.47
CA GLN A 118 27.11 2.43 -1.30
C GLN A 118 27.47 3.90 -1.50
N VAL A 119 28.76 4.22 -1.38
CA VAL A 119 29.28 5.54 -1.72
C VAL A 119 29.47 5.58 -3.23
N VAL A 120 28.74 6.47 -3.90
CA VAL A 120 28.96 6.75 -5.33
C VAL A 120 29.99 7.87 -5.41
N GLU A 121 31.23 7.53 -5.75
CA GLU A 121 32.24 8.53 -6.07
C GLU A 121 31.95 9.10 -7.47
N GLY A 122 31.94 10.42 -7.60
CA GLY A 122 31.80 11.06 -8.89
C GLY A 122 33.08 10.83 -9.70
N ASN A 123 32.98 10.10 -10.81
CA ASN A 123 34.07 10.09 -11.79
C ASN A 123 34.21 11.49 -12.37
N ASN A 124 35.36 12.13 -12.14
CA ASN A 124 35.78 13.34 -12.84
C ASN A 124 36.05 13.05 -14.32
#